data_AF-A0A7V2HZY5-F1
#
_entry.id   AF-A0A7V2HZY5-F1
#
_cell.length_a   1.000
_cell.length_b   1.000
_cell.length_c   1.000
_cell.angle_alpha   90.00
_cell.angle_beta   90.00
_cell.angle_gamma   90.00
#
_symmetry.space_group_name_H-M   'P 1'
#
loop_
_entity.id
_entity.type
_entity.pdbx_description
1 polymer ?
#
loop_
_entity_poly.entity_id
_entity_poly.type
_entity_poly.pdbx_seq_one_letter_code
_entity_poly.pdbx_strand_id
1 'polypeptide(L)'
;MMWLMMYIVNGYKVHQIIYGQGGPDAYGYIWKDQADAPAYNWINPASHQVINGLSDDNFVGPFPLNFKFKFYWYSTNKIWIHSNGAISLSQPSTFYHPQSSGTTFPSPSLPNDIIVFMGADLDFTAGGNAYFWTNNKDSAIITFVNVKEWCPSANNPTSHTVQVILWNQVVGSDTNSHITVQYGNQSGGFTNCGQSQGLLGVGIEAITGNVGLTYTTQPSQLTNGLVVLFQRPLNSNYQIKDLALNQILDGYGIFLHKSIHPSFNPYIVVYNQGTLNVDTFRAVITMRDKNNVVVYSDTFFYKTSYGPIAPSSSYTVNFSKPINVSAMANNYYSLNASILVPGDQVNFNNLFNNFEIRIIDNSTTYLAWDTNATNPVITWWIGGSNGNAGFGNRFIIDFPFKVDSLRAFVGSQKSGGGQVKLALLDSMFNPIVQSNLISVPQNQAFWVSLPVNQVFPAGTKLYGAVYQWTDSTGVGIENAGPYSFNAFEYTGAWALYRDASSADIYIRLYGSPQVSISENREHNNLRIISLNKGILLINSNSRILKEIKIFDVSGRLVFSKEVNLEKGLNYLEIGKINKGVYIVKIDKFSQKIIAN
;
A
#
# COMPACT_ATOMS: atom_id res chain seq x y z
N MET A 1 22.86 -0.68 59.44
CA MET A 1 22.12 -0.57 60.71
C MET A 1 20.79 -1.29 60.51
N MET A 2 20.62 -2.37 61.24
CA MET A 2 19.63 -3.42 61.09
C MET A 2 18.27 -2.96 61.63
N TRP A 3 17.17 -3.21 60.92
CA TRP A 3 15.87 -3.46 61.57
C TRP A 3 15.13 -4.56 60.83
N LEU A 4 15.08 -5.69 61.53
CA LEU A 4 14.21 -6.84 61.34
C LEU A 4 12.82 -6.45 61.85
N MET A 5 11.76 -6.79 61.12
CA MET A 5 10.44 -6.98 61.74
C MET A 5 9.78 -8.23 61.15
N MET A 6 9.78 -9.29 61.96
CA MET A 6 8.89 -10.44 61.81
C MET A 6 7.48 -10.03 62.23
N TYR A 7 6.47 -10.42 61.46
CA TYR A 7 5.16 -10.79 61.97
C TYR A 7 4.69 -12.07 61.28
N ILE A 8 4.44 -13.12 62.05
CA ILE A 8 3.54 -14.22 61.69
C ILE A 8 2.32 -14.07 62.59
N VAL A 9 1.14 -13.80 62.02
CA VAL A 9 -0.16 -14.15 62.60
C VAL A 9 -1.14 -14.47 61.45
N ASN A 10 -1.67 -15.69 61.47
CA ASN A 10 -2.87 -16.20 60.79
C ASN A 10 -3.00 -16.02 59.27
N GLY A 11 -2.63 -17.08 58.53
CA GLY A 11 -3.54 -17.75 57.58
C GLY A 11 -4.03 -17.03 56.32
N TYR A 12 -3.70 -15.76 56.10
CA TYR A 12 -3.95 -15.08 54.83
C TYR A 12 -2.65 -14.98 54.06
N LYS A 13 -2.57 -15.65 52.91
CA LYS A 13 -1.62 -15.26 51.87
C LYS A 13 -1.94 -13.82 51.51
N VAL A 14 -1.20 -12.86 52.05
CA VAL A 14 -1.16 -11.52 51.47
C VAL A 14 -0.56 -11.72 50.08
N HIS A 15 -1.40 -11.76 49.05
CA HIS A 15 -0.94 -11.50 47.69
C HIS A 15 -0.32 -10.11 47.74
N GLN A 16 1.01 -10.06 47.65
CA GLN A 16 1.71 -8.82 47.40
C GLN A 16 1.20 -8.32 46.05
N ILE A 17 0.25 -7.39 46.09
CA ILE A 17 -0.08 -6.57 44.93
C ILE A 17 1.21 -5.82 44.64
N ILE A 18 1.86 -6.18 43.53
CA ILE A 18 3.01 -5.42 43.04
C ILE A 18 2.41 -4.09 42.57
N TYR A 19 2.71 -3.03 43.31
CA TYR A 19 2.68 -1.67 42.81
C TYR A 19 4.05 -1.42 42.23
N GLY A 20 4.16 -0.98 40.98
CA GLY A 20 5.46 -0.59 40.49
C GLY A 20 5.58 -0.24 39.03
N GLN A 21 6.84 -0.35 38.61
CA GLN A 21 7.33 -0.06 37.28
C GLN A 21 8.29 -1.17 36.86
N GLY A 22 8.38 -1.42 35.56
CA GLY A 22 9.35 -2.36 35.00
C GLY A 22 9.83 -1.96 33.62
N GLY A 23 10.84 -2.69 33.13
CA GLY A 23 11.73 -2.20 32.08
C GLY A 23 12.90 -1.38 32.67
N PRO A 24 13.57 -0.52 31.88
CA PRO A 24 13.32 -0.32 30.46
C PRO A 24 13.69 -1.54 29.61
N ASP A 25 13.00 -1.74 28.50
CA ASP A 25 13.51 -2.61 27.43
C ASP A 25 14.72 -1.96 26.71
N ALA A 26 15.31 -2.66 25.72
CA ALA A 26 16.46 -2.13 24.98
C ALA A 26 16.15 -0.85 24.18
N TYR A 27 14.87 -0.61 23.85
CA TYR A 27 14.45 0.64 23.21
C TYR A 27 14.25 1.77 24.24
N GLY A 28 13.90 1.43 25.48
CA GLY A 28 13.64 2.35 26.58
C GLY A 28 12.19 2.40 27.03
N TYR A 29 11.30 1.52 26.55
CA TYR A 29 9.94 1.45 27.08
C TYR A 29 9.98 0.98 28.53
N ILE A 30 9.17 1.61 29.37
CA ILE A 30 8.85 1.12 30.71
C ILE A 30 7.36 0.82 30.81
N TRP A 31 6.96 -0.06 31.71
CA TRP A 31 5.59 -0.18 32.15
C TRP A 31 5.44 0.41 33.55
N LYS A 32 4.25 0.94 33.85
CA LYS A 32 3.82 1.38 35.18
C LYS A 32 2.43 0.84 35.45
N ASP A 33 2.13 0.45 36.68
CA ASP A 33 0.80 0.06 37.09
C ASP A 33 0.28 0.87 38.28
N GLN A 34 -1.03 0.78 38.53
CA GLN A 34 -1.68 1.28 39.75
C GLN A 34 -1.28 2.73 40.12
N ALA A 35 -0.56 2.94 41.22
CA ALA A 35 -0.22 4.27 41.74
C ALA A 35 0.70 5.08 40.82
N ASP A 36 1.51 4.40 40.00
CA ASP A 36 2.41 5.03 39.03
C ASP A 36 1.78 5.13 37.63
N ALA A 37 0.62 4.50 37.42
CA ALA A 37 -0.17 4.59 36.20
C ALA A 37 -1.27 5.67 36.30
N PRO A 38 -1.86 6.09 35.17
CA PRO A 38 -3.06 6.92 35.19
C PRO A 38 -4.19 6.25 35.98
N ALA A 39 -5.04 7.06 36.60
CA ALA A 39 -6.21 6.56 37.31
C ALA A 39 -7.13 5.77 36.38
N TYR A 40 -7.72 4.69 36.91
CA TYR A 40 -8.72 3.90 36.20
C TYR A 40 -9.92 4.78 35.79
N ASN A 41 -10.19 4.83 34.48
CA ASN A 41 -11.25 5.60 33.87
C ASN A 41 -11.83 4.83 32.68
N TRP A 42 -12.76 3.93 32.97
CA TRP A 42 -13.38 3.07 31.95
C TRP A 42 -14.27 3.87 30.99
N ILE A 43 -13.95 3.84 29.70
CA ILE A 43 -14.74 4.52 28.65
C ILE A 43 -15.81 3.56 28.15
N ASN A 44 -17.08 3.94 28.27
CA ASN A 44 -18.19 3.07 27.88
C ASN A 44 -18.22 2.84 26.35
N PRO A 45 -18.13 1.58 25.87
CA PRO A 45 -18.08 1.28 24.45
C PRO A 45 -19.45 1.29 23.74
N ALA A 46 -20.56 1.62 24.42
CA ALA A 46 -21.91 1.54 23.84
C ALA A 46 -22.11 2.37 22.54
N SER A 47 -21.31 3.41 22.33
CA SER A 47 -21.33 4.24 21.11
C SER A 47 -20.20 3.92 20.11
N HIS A 48 -19.31 2.99 20.45
CA HIS A 48 -18.17 2.61 19.63
C HIS A 48 -18.60 1.64 18.53
N GLN A 49 -17.83 1.59 17.44
CA GLN A 49 -18.07 0.65 16.36
C GLN A 49 -17.91 -0.79 16.87
N VAL A 50 -18.90 -1.65 16.65
CA VAL A 50 -18.77 -3.09 16.90
C VAL A 50 -17.76 -3.67 15.91
N ILE A 51 -16.79 -4.42 16.41
CA ILE A 51 -15.84 -5.18 15.61
C ILE A 51 -16.50 -6.51 15.26
N ASN A 52 -16.86 -6.69 13.99
CA ASN A 52 -17.42 -7.93 13.46
C ASN A 52 -16.32 -8.82 12.87
N GLY A 53 -16.58 -10.13 12.81
CA GLY A 53 -15.71 -11.10 12.14
C GLY A 53 -14.64 -11.72 13.03
N LEU A 54 -14.54 -11.34 14.31
CA LEU A 54 -13.74 -12.10 15.27
C LEU A 54 -14.40 -13.45 15.57
N SER A 55 -13.59 -14.50 15.61
CA SER A 55 -13.96 -15.88 15.93
C SER A 55 -12.91 -16.48 16.86
N ASP A 56 -12.93 -17.80 17.02
CA ASP A 56 -11.76 -18.55 17.49
C ASP A 56 -10.58 -18.32 16.52
N ASP A 57 -9.38 -18.14 17.07
CA ASP A 57 -8.09 -18.08 16.37
C ASP A 57 -8.05 -17.24 15.07
N ASN A 58 -8.31 -15.94 15.16
CA ASN A 58 -8.24 -15.06 14.00
C ASN A 58 -7.84 -13.61 14.30
N PHE A 59 -7.79 -12.80 13.24
CA PHE A 59 -7.67 -11.35 13.35
C PHE A 59 -8.56 -10.65 12.31
N VAL A 60 -8.91 -9.40 12.59
CA VAL A 60 -9.68 -8.55 11.67
C VAL A 60 -9.03 -7.17 11.54
N GLY A 61 -9.25 -6.52 10.39
CA GLY A 61 -8.68 -5.21 10.07
C GLY A 61 -8.39 -5.06 8.57
N PRO A 62 -7.67 -4.00 8.17
CA PRO A 62 -7.13 -2.94 9.03
C PRO A 62 -8.20 -1.99 9.56
N PHE A 63 -8.01 -1.50 10.79
CA PHE A 63 -8.73 -0.35 11.33
C PHE A 63 -7.87 0.90 11.20
N PRO A 64 -8.34 1.95 10.51
CA PRO A 64 -7.59 3.20 10.40
C PRO A 64 -7.60 3.94 11.73
N LEU A 65 -6.42 4.33 12.22
CA LEU A 65 -6.27 5.22 13.37
C LEU A 65 -6.55 6.67 12.97
N ASN A 66 -6.20 7.03 11.72
CA ASN A 66 -6.23 8.40 11.17
C ASN A 66 -5.30 9.40 11.89
N PHE A 67 -4.36 8.90 12.68
CA PHE A 67 -3.21 9.63 13.21
C PHE A 67 -1.97 8.73 13.18
N LYS A 68 -0.78 9.32 13.33
CA LYS A 68 0.48 8.57 13.39
C LYS A 68 0.80 8.16 14.82
N PHE A 69 0.55 6.91 15.15
CA PHE A 69 0.96 6.32 16.42
C PHE A 69 2.43 5.92 16.37
N LYS A 70 3.26 6.45 17.26
CA LYS A 70 4.70 6.11 17.34
C LYS A 70 4.89 4.84 18.17
N PHE A 71 5.59 3.87 17.61
CA PHE A 71 5.87 2.61 18.28
C PHE A 71 7.31 2.18 17.98
N TYR A 72 8.11 2.03 19.04
CA TYR A 72 9.56 1.89 18.91
C TYR A 72 10.13 3.01 18.01
N TRP A 73 11.01 2.69 17.04
CA TRP A 73 11.66 3.63 16.13
C TRP A 73 10.79 4.02 14.92
N TYR A 74 9.59 3.46 14.76
CA TYR A 74 8.71 3.70 13.62
C TYR A 74 7.34 4.21 14.04
N SER A 75 6.46 4.42 13.06
CA SER A 75 5.08 4.85 13.28
C SER A 75 4.11 4.10 12.37
N THR A 76 2.90 3.85 12.87
CA THR A 76 1.78 3.30 12.09
C THR A 76 0.57 4.24 12.13
N ASN A 77 -0.37 4.06 11.20
CA ASN A 77 -1.66 4.75 11.19
C ASN A 77 -2.86 3.79 11.09
N LYS A 78 -2.62 2.50 11.24
CA LYS A 78 -3.63 1.44 11.16
C LYS A 78 -3.25 0.27 12.06
N ILE A 79 -4.23 -0.53 12.44
CA ILE A 79 -4.05 -1.69 13.31
C ILE A 79 -4.89 -2.88 12.86
N TRP A 80 -4.49 -4.08 13.30
CA TRP A 80 -5.27 -5.31 13.19
C TRP A 80 -5.51 -5.87 14.58
N ILE A 81 -6.72 -6.34 14.84
CA ILE A 81 -7.14 -6.81 16.16
C ILE A 81 -7.28 -8.33 16.12
N HIS A 82 -6.59 -9.02 17.03
CA HIS A 82 -6.59 -10.47 17.16
C HIS A 82 -7.61 -10.92 18.19
N SER A 83 -8.30 -12.03 17.94
CA SER A 83 -9.27 -12.63 18.88
C SER A 83 -8.63 -12.91 20.24
N ASN A 84 -7.39 -13.39 20.23
CA ASN A 84 -6.58 -13.78 21.39
C ASN A 84 -5.92 -12.61 22.15
N GLY A 85 -6.59 -11.45 22.19
CA GLY A 85 -6.23 -10.32 23.07
C GLY A 85 -4.95 -9.58 22.68
N ALA A 86 -4.74 -9.38 21.38
CA ALA A 86 -3.59 -8.64 20.86
C ALA A 86 -3.94 -7.67 19.70
N ILE A 87 -3.04 -6.74 19.42
CA ILE A 87 -3.12 -5.78 18.31
C ILE A 87 -1.81 -5.82 17.52
N SER A 88 -1.85 -6.07 16.22
CA SER A 88 -0.70 -5.85 15.32
C SER A 88 -0.73 -4.46 14.71
N LEU A 89 0.45 -3.84 14.56
CA LEU A 89 0.61 -2.50 13.98
C LEU A 89 1.01 -2.52 12.49
N SER A 90 1.44 -3.68 12.00
CA SER A 90 1.57 -4.04 10.58
C SER A 90 0.56 -5.13 10.22
N GLN A 91 0.37 -5.38 8.92
CA GLN A 91 -0.48 -6.47 8.47
C GLN A 91 0.12 -7.80 8.95
N PRO A 92 -0.58 -8.55 9.81
CA PRO A 92 -0.04 -9.77 10.35
C PRO A 92 -0.08 -10.90 9.30
N SER A 93 0.95 -11.75 9.29
CA SER A 93 0.97 -12.96 8.46
C SER A 93 0.20 -14.12 9.08
N THR A 94 -0.09 -14.05 10.38
CA THR A 94 -0.82 -15.04 11.17
C THR A 94 -1.47 -14.36 12.37
N PHE A 95 -2.46 -15.00 12.98
CA PHE A 95 -3.00 -14.55 14.27
C PHE A 95 -1.99 -14.77 15.41
N TYR A 96 -2.10 -13.98 16.47
CA TYR A 96 -1.39 -14.21 17.72
C TYR A 96 -2.07 -15.33 18.51
N HIS A 97 -1.29 -16.24 19.08
CA HIS A 97 -1.79 -17.22 20.03
C HIS A 97 -0.70 -17.53 21.07
N PRO A 98 -1.01 -17.54 22.38
CA PRO A 98 -0.01 -17.62 23.44
C PRO A 98 0.88 -18.87 23.37
N GLN A 99 0.38 -20.00 22.84
CA GLN A 99 1.19 -21.22 22.71
C GLN A 99 2.22 -21.17 21.57
N SER A 100 1.91 -20.51 20.46
CA SER A 100 2.74 -20.49 19.25
C SER A 100 3.56 -19.21 19.13
N SER A 101 2.97 -18.07 19.51
CA SER A 101 3.62 -16.75 19.54
C SER A 101 4.45 -16.52 20.81
N GLY A 102 4.17 -17.28 21.88
CA GLY A 102 4.80 -17.13 23.19
C GLY A 102 4.07 -16.14 24.09
N THR A 103 4.36 -16.20 25.39
CA THR A 103 3.74 -15.37 26.44
C THR A 103 4.69 -14.30 27.00
N THR A 104 5.96 -14.33 26.61
CA THR A 104 7.00 -13.37 27.01
C THR A 104 7.46 -12.56 25.80
N PHE A 105 7.69 -11.28 26.01
CA PHE A 105 8.10 -10.30 25.00
C PHE A 105 9.46 -9.68 25.38
N PRO A 106 10.43 -9.61 24.46
CA PRO A 106 10.32 -10.01 23.05
C PRO A 106 10.29 -11.53 22.82
N SER A 107 9.71 -11.94 21.69
CA SER A 107 9.61 -13.28 21.13
C SER A 107 9.80 -13.21 19.60
N PRO A 108 10.76 -13.91 18.99
CA PRO A 108 10.90 -13.93 17.53
C PRO A 108 9.78 -14.69 16.82
N SER A 109 8.81 -15.27 17.55
CA SER A 109 7.66 -15.95 16.96
C SER A 109 6.65 -14.96 16.40
N LEU A 110 6.15 -15.25 15.19
CA LEU A 110 5.14 -14.44 14.52
C LEU A 110 3.84 -14.32 15.34
N PRO A 111 3.09 -13.20 15.20
CA PRO A 111 3.18 -12.21 14.11
C PRO A 111 4.13 -11.01 14.30
N ASN A 112 4.80 -10.85 15.46
CA ASN A 112 5.56 -9.64 15.83
C ASN A 112 4.81 -8.32 15.58
N ASP A 113 5.48 -7.18 15.80
CA ASP A 113 4.88 -5.83 15.71
C ASP A 113 3.57 -5.69 16.50
N ILE A 114 3.60 -6.11 17.77
CA ILE A 114 2.40 -6.47 18.51
C ILE A 114 2.31 -5.79 19.88
N ILE A 115 1.07 -5.47 20.25
CA ILE A 115 0.66 -5.08 21.60
C ILE A 115 -0.25 -6.20 22.11
N VAL A 116 0.23 -6.96 23.08
CA VAL A 116 -0.53 -8.04 23.71
C VAL A 116 -1.05 -7.53 25.05
N PHE A 117 -2.36 -7.29 25.11
CA PHE A 117 -3.00 -6.67 26.27
C PHE A 117 -3.75 -7.68 27.13
N MET A 118 -4.06 -8.85 26.60
CA MET A 118 -4.69 -9.96 27.32
C MET A 118 -4.47 -11.24 26.53
N GLY A 119 -3.20 -11.59 26.31
CA GLY A 119 -2.81 -12.66 25.40
C GLY A 119 -3.17 -14.03 25.93
N ALA A 120 -4.33 -14.53 25.54
CA ALA A 120 -4.89 -15.81 25.95
C ALA A 120 -5.63 -16.46 24.78
N ASP A 121 -5.97 -17.73 24.94
CA ASP A 121 -6.79 -18.48 23.98
C ASP A 121 -8.27 -18.11 24.21
N LEU A 122 -8.77 -17.18 23.39
CA LEU A 122 -10.07 -16.51 23.54
C LEU A 122 -10.97 -16.81 22.35
N ASP A 123 -12.24 -17.05 22.63
CA ASP A 123 -13.23 -17.46 21.62
C ASP A 123 -14.44 -16.52 21.62
N PHE A 124 -14.52 -15.68 20.58
CA PHE A 124 -15.66 -14.77 20.36
C PHE A 124 -16.94 -15.50 19.94
N THR A 125 -16.86 -16.77 19.52
CA THR A 125 -18.05 -17.60 19.23
C THR A 125 -18.70 -18.13 20.51
N ALA A 126 -17.93 -18.25 21.60
CA ALA A 126 -18.42 -18.60 22.93
C ALA A 126 -19.05 -17.42 23.69
N GLY A 127 -18.80 -16.18 23.24
CA GLY A 127 -19.50 -14.97 23.70
C GLY A 127 -18.61 -13.77 23.94
N GLY A 128 -19.25 -12.64 24.25
CA GLY A 128 -18.60 -11.34 24.40
C GLY A 128 -18.63 -10.51 23.12
N ASN A 129 -18.13 -9.28 23.19
CA ASN A 129 -18.09 -8.35 22.06
C ASN A 129 -16.80 -7.55 22.09
N ALA A 130 -16.35 -7.14 20.90
CA ALA A 130 -15.24 -6.20 20.74
C ALA A 130 -15.71 -4.92 20.07
N TYR A 131 -15.09 -3.80 20.45
CA TYR A 131 -15.42 -2.47 19.96
C TYR A 131 -14.17 -1.68 19.59
N PHE A 132 -14.28 -0.87 18.55
CA PHE A 132 -13.26 0.07 18.10
C PHE A 132 -13.80 1.49 18.07
N TRP A 133 -12.98 2.44 18.49
CA TRP A 133 -13.25 3.87 18.34
C TRP A 133 -11.94 4.64 18.11
N THR A 134 -12.02 5.73 17.37
CA THR A 134 -10.92 6.69 17.20
C THR A 134 -11.51 8.09 17.07
N ASN A 135 -10.79 9.10 17.56
CA ASN A 135 -11.11 10.50 17.30
C ASN A 135 -10.45 11.04 16.01
N ASN A 136 -9.76 10.17 15.27
CA ASN A 136 -9.04 10.50 14.05
C ASN A 136 -7.95 11.57 14.21
N LYS A 137 -7.43 11.76 15.43
CA LYS A 137 -6.48 12.84 15.73
C LYS A 137 -5.34 12.39 16.63
N ASP A 138 -5.65 11.82 17.79
CA ASP A 138 -4.64 11.51 18.81
C ASP A 138 -4.98 10.33 19.73
N SER A 139 -6.17 9.74 19.62
CA SER A 139 -6.58 8.62 20.47
C SER A 139 -7.39 7.58 19.72
N ALA A 140 -7.10 6.30 19.98
CA ALA A 140 -7.92 5.17 19.58
C ALA A 140 -8.15 4.21 20.76
N ILE A 141 -9.32 3.59 20.81
CA ILE A 141 -9.77 2.72 21.89
C ILE A 141 -10.23 1.39 21.29
N ILE A 142 -9.70 0.30 21.85
CA ILE A 142 -10.13 -1.07 21.60
C ILE A 142 -10.71 -1.60 22.90
N THR A 143 -11.90 -2.19 22.89
CA THR A 143 -12.53 -2.72 24.12
C THR A 143 -13.10 -4.10 23.88
N PHE A 144 -12.72 -5.06 24.72
CA PHE A 144 -13.30 -6.39 24.79
C PHE A 144 -14.21 -6.44 26.02
N VAL A 145 -15.43 -6.92 25.86
CA VAL A 145 -16.44 -7.00 26.93
C VAL A 145 -16.95 -8.42 27.03
N ASN A 146 -16.76 -9.03 28.22
CA ASN A 146 -17.22 -10.38 28.58
C ASN A 146 -16.81 -11.47 27.58
N VAL A 147 -15.62 -11.35 26.99
CA VAL A 147 -15.07 -12.34 26.06
C VAL A 147 -14.69 -13.59 26.83
N LYS A 148 -14.96 -14.75 26.23
CA LYS A 148 -14.73 -16.06 26.86
C LYS A 148 -13.35 -16.61 26.48
N GLU A 149 -12.75 -17.38 27.38
CA GLU A 149 -11.66 -18.30 27.01
C GLU A 149 -12.22 -19.39 26.08
N TRP A 150 -11.40 -19.93 25.18
CA TRP A 150 -11.73 -21.18 24.53
C TRP A 150 -11.89 -22.29 25.57
N CYS A 151 -12.91 -23.13 25.42
CA CYS A 151 -13.29 -24.11 26.44
C CYS A 151 -13.94 -25.32 25.79
N PRO A 152 -13.44 -26.55 26.04
CA PRO A 152 -14.06 -27.76 25.49
C PRO A 152 -15.35 -28.16 26.23
N SER A 153 -15.63 -27.54 27.38
CA SER A 153 -16.85 -27.76 28.17
C SER A 153 -18.01 -26.93 27.61
N ALA A 154 -19.19 -27.56 27.52
CA ALA A 154 -20.44 -26.89 27.14
C ALA A 154 -20.83 -25.74 28.08
N ASN A 155 -20.37 -25.78 29.33
CA ASN A 155 -20.50 -24.68 30.29
C ASN A 155 -19.17 -23.92 30.36
N ASN A 156 -19.16 -22.68 29.84
CA ASN A 156 -18.00 -21.81 29.88
C ASN A 156 -18.20 -20.64 30.88
N PRO A 157 -17.70 -20.78 32.13
CA PRO A 157 -17.90 -19.79 33.20
C PRO A 157 -16.94 -18.61 33.12
N THR A 158 -16.01 -18.59 32.15
CA THR A 158 -15.01 -17.53 32.02
C THR A 158 -15.65 -16.25 31.52
N SER A 159 -15.04 -15.08 31.72
CA SER A 159 -15.52 -13.79 31.21
C SER A 159 -14.45 -12.74 31.45
N HIS A 160 -13.96 -12.13 30.38
CA HIS A 160 -12.84 -11.19 30.43
C HIS A 160 -13.22 -9.87 29.77
N THR A 161 -12.94 -8.77 30.48
CA THR A 161 -13.24 -7.41 30.03
C THR A 161 -12.00 -6.54 30.13
N VAL A 162 -11.57 -5.94 29.02
CA VAL A 162 -10.34 -5.14 28.94
C VAL A 162 -10.47 -4.03 27.91
N GLN A 163 -9.84 -2.90 28.16
CA GLN A 163 -9.82 -1.73 27.28
C GLN A 163 -8.38 -1.29 27.04
N VAL A 164 -7.98 -1.18 25.78
CA VAL A 164 -6.68 -0.65 25.35
C VAL A 164 -6.89 0.71 24.73
N ILE A 165 -6.05 1.66 25.11
CA ILE A 165 -6.06 3.02 24.58
C ILE A 165 -4.68 3.35 24.02
N LEU A 166 -4.67 3.71 22.73
CA LEU A 166 -3.49 4.16 22.01
C LEU A 166 -3.50 5.69 21.97
N TRP A 167 -2.49 6.32 22.56
CA TRP A 167 -2.34 7.76 22.62
C TRP A 167 -1.27 8.27 21.66
N ASN A 168 -1.46 9.46 21.10
CA ASN A 168 -0.48 10.24 20.36
C ASN A 168 -0.48 11.67 20.93
N GLN A 169 0.11 11.85 22.13
CA GLN A 169 0.03 12.95 23.13
C GLN A 169 -0.92 12.65 24.31
N VAL A 170 -0.79 13.14 25.55
CA VAL A 170 0.34 13.35 26.50
C VAL A 170 -0.22 12.93 27.88
N VAL A 171 0.55 12.24 28.72
CA VAL A 171 0.39 12.34 30.19
C VAL A 171 1.45 13.32 30.69
N GLY A 172 1.07 14.53 31.12
CA GLY A 172 2.02 15.59 31.55
C GLY A 172 2.56 16.51 30.43
N SER A 173 3.88 16.55 30.23
CA SER A 173 4.60 17.38 29.24
C SER A 173 5.28 16.57 28.10
N ASP A 174 5.03 15.27 28.01
CA ASP A 174 5.66 14.34 27.06
C ASP A 174 4.85 14.23 25.74
N THR A 175 5.42 14.68 24.62
CA THR A 175 4.80 14.65 23.28
C THR A 175 4.86 13.28 22.57
N ASN A 176 4.84 12.18 23.31
CA ASN A 176 4.97 10.82 22.78
C ASN A 176 3.67 10.03 22.70
N SER A 177 3.76 8.90 21.98
CA SER A 177 2.74 7.87 22.00
C SER A 177 2.95 6.90 23.16
N HIS A 178 1.86 6.54 23.83
CA HIS A 178 1.85 5.58 24.94
C HIS A 178 0.63 4.67 24.83
N ILE A 179 0.66 3.55 25.55
CA ILE A 179 -0.41 2.55 25.54
C ILE A 179 -0.94 2.42 26.96
N THR A 180 -2.24 2.57 27.15
CA THR A 180 -2.90 2.31 28.42
C THR A 180 -3.78 1.08 28.29
N VAL A 181 -3.65 0.12 29.20
CA VAL A 181 -4.52 -1.05 29.31
C VAL A 181 -5.27 -0.97 30.62
N GLN A 182 -6.60 -1.01 30.56
CA GLN A 182 -7.49 -0.99 31.72
C GLN A 182 -8.24 -2.32 31.79
N TYR A 183 -8.20 -2.99 32.94
CA TYR A 183 -8.87 -4.27 33.13
C TYR A 183 -10.17 -4.07 33.90
N GLY A 184 -11.27 -4.51 33.30
CA GLY A 184 -12.54 -4.70 33.99
C GLY A 184 -12.58 -6.07 34.68
N ASN A 185 -13.79 -6.58 34.88
CA ASN A 185 -13.98 -7.87 35.55
C ASN A 185 -13.29 -9.01 34.79
N GLN A 186 -12.55 -9.85 35.54
CA GLN A 186 -11.93 -11.08 35.06
C GLN A 186 -12.53 -12.25 35.83
N SER A 187 -13.11 -13.22 35.12
CA SER A 187 -13.60 -14.48 35.66
C SER A 187 -12.97 -15.60 34.85
N GLY A 188 -12.23 -16.50 35.48
CA GLY A 188 -11.44 -17.50 34.76
C GLY A 188 -9.98 -17.48 35.20
N GLY A 189 -9.18 -18.35 34.60
CA GLY A 189 -7.78 -18.55 34.97
C GLY A 189 -6.81 -18.35 33.80
N PHE A 190 -7.32 -18.07 32.59
CA PHE A 190 -6.57 -18.15 31.34
C PHE A 190 -5.93 -19.54 31.17
N THR A 191 -6.73 -20.58 31.45
CA THR A 191 -6.32 -22.00 31.44
C THR A 191 -7.21 -22.87 30.56
N ASN A 192 -8.04 -22.26 29.72
CA ASN A 192 -9.00 -22.95 28.84
C ASN A 192 -9.95 -23.82 29.67
N CYS A 193 -10.54 -23.22 30.71
CA CYS A 193 -11.35 -23.93 31.71
C CYS A 193 -10.59 -25.08 32.44
N GLY A 194 -9.31 -24.88 32.75
CA GLY A 194 -8.49 -25.83 33.53
C GLY A 194 -7.79 -26.92 32.72
N GLN A 195 -7.72 -26.79 31.39
CA GLN A 195 -7.03 -27.71 30.49
C GLN A 195 -5.53 -27.40 30.32
N SER A 196 -5.12 -26.13 30.52
CA SER A 196 -3.77 -25.66 30.21
C SER A 196 -3.05 -25.05 31.42
N GLN A 197 -1.72 -25.17 31.45
CA GLN A 197 -0.85 -24.32 32.29
C GLN A 197 -1.00 -22.88 31.77
N GLY A 198 -1.23 -21.90 32.66
CA GLY A 198 -1.67 -20.52 32.33
C GLY A 198 -1.13 -19.94 31.02
N LEU A 199 -2.01 -19.77 30.05
CA LEU A 199 -1.74 -19.23 28.73
C LEU A 199 -1.96 -17.71 28.73
N LEU A 200 -1.23 -16.99 29.58
CA LEU A 200 -1.31 -15.54 29.63
C LEU A 200 0.02 -14.90 29.25
N GLY A 201 -0.01 -13.98 28.29
CA GLY A 201 1.03 -13.01 28.04
C GLY A 201 0.46 -11.59 27.99
N VAL A 202 1.15 -10.64 28.60
CA VAL A 202 0.87 -9.20 28.45
C VAL A 202 2.19 -8.48 28.24
N GLY A 203 2.29 -7.71 27.16
CA GLY A 203 3.49 -7.00 26.79
C GLY A 203 3.40 -6.33 25.43
N ILE A 204 4.52 -5.77 24.99
CA ILE A 204 4.66 -5.10 23.70
C ILE A 204 5.93 -5.56 23.02
N GLU A 205 5.96 -5.54 21.69
CA GLU A 205 7.11 -5.99 20.92
C GLU A 205 7.20 -5.31 19.56
N ALA A 206 8.42 -4.96 19.15
CA ALA A 206 8.69 -4.32 17.88
C ALA A 206 8.58 -5.28 16.69
N ILE A 207 8.60 -4.70 15.49
CA ILE A 207 8.46 -5.38 14.20
C ILE A 207 9.45 -6.51 13.91
N THR A 208 10.57 -6.56 14.62
CA THR A 208 11.62 -7.58 14.43
C THR A 208 11.49 -8.79 15.36
N GLY A 209 10.66 -8.71 16.40
CA GLY A 209 10.62 -9.74 17.42
C GLY A 209 11.81 -9.77 18.39
N ASN A 210 12.73 -8.81 18.29
CA ASN A 210 14.01 -8.81 19.03
C ASN A 210 14.08 -7.78 20.16
N VAL A 211 13.12 -6.85 20.21
CA VAL A 211 13.00 -5.88 21.31
C VAL A 211 11.55 -5.76 21.71
N GLY A 212 11.32 -5.82 23.01
CA GLY A 212 10.02 -6.02 23.60
C GLY A 212 10.06 -5.80 25.10
N LEU A 213 8.87 -5.61 25.68
CA LEU A 213 8.70 -5.46 27.11
C LEU A 213 7.52 -6.32 27.58
N THR A 214 7.81 -7.29 28.43
CA THR A 214 6.78 -8.05 29.16
C THR A 214 6.31 -7.26 30.38
N TYR A 215 5.00 -7.17 30.58
CA TYR A 215 4.41 -6.78 31.85
C TYR A 215 4.19 -8.00 32.75
N THR A 216 3.38 -8.96 32.30
CA THR A 216 3.09 -10.15 33.10
C THR A 216 2.77 -11.38 32.27
N THR A 217 3.04 -12.54 32.85
CA THR A 217 2.52 -13.85 32.42
C THR A 217 1.65 -14.51 33.50
N GLN A 218 1.26 -13.74 34.53
CA GLN A 218 0.60 -14.25 35.73
C GLN A 218 -0.86 -13.78 35.78
N PRO A 219 -1.84 -14.68 35.53
CA PRO A 219 -3.28 -14.39 35.62
C PRO A 219 -3.71 -13.61 36.86
N SER A 220 -3.14 -13.94 38.02
CA SER A 220 -3.49 -13.32 39.31
C SER A 220 -3.20 -11.82 39.38
N GLN A 221 -2.39 -11.28 38.47
CA GLN A 221 -2.10 -9.85 38.42
C GLN A 221 -3.17 -9.06 37.67
N LEU A 222 -3.97 -9.70 36.80
CA LEU A 222 -5.04 -9.03 36.05
C LEU A 222 -6.29 -8.90 36.91
N THR A 223 -6.35 -7.86 37.73
CA THR A 223 -7.45 -7.59 38.65
C THR A 223 -8.40 -6.52 38.11
N ASN A 224 -9.67 -6.58 38.54
CA ASN A 224 -10.65 -5.55 38.18
C ASN A 224 -10.21 -4.18 38.70
N GLY A 225 -10.19 -3.17 37.83
CA GLY A 225 -9.70 -1.84 38.13
C GLY A 225 -8.21 -1.63 37.90
N LEU A 226 -7.46 -2.65 37.47
CA LEU A 226 -6.04 -2.49 37.12
C LEU A 226 -5.87 -1.59 35.91
N VAL A 227 -4.89 -0.70 35.98
CA VAL A 227 -4.36 0.07 34.84
C VAL A 227 -2.89 -0.23 34.66
N VAL A 228 -2.47 -0.45 33.42
CA VAL A 228 -1.07 -0.60 33.02
C VAL A 228 -0.78 0.43 31.94
N LEU A 229 0.26 1.23 32.13
CA LEU A 229 0.78 2.19 31.15
C LEU A 229 2.09 1.67 30.59
N PHE A 230 2.17 1.42 29.28
CA PHE A 230 3.44 1.29 28.58
C PHE A 230 3.89 2.67 28.09
N GLN A 231 4.89 3.23 28.78
CA GLN A 231 5.43 4.54 28.51
C GLN A 231 6.63 4.43 27.57
N ARG A 232 6.45 4.86 26.31
CA ARG A 232 7.53 5.09 25.35
C ARG A 232 8.52 6.16 25.85
N PRO A 233 9.83 6.00 25.64
CA PRO A 233 10.81 7.02 25.99
C PRO A 233 10.79 8.22 25.03
N LEU A 234 11.16 9.42 25.53
CA LEU A 234 11.39 10.64 24.73
C LEU A 234 12.42 10.42 23.62
N ASN A 235 13.55 9.83 23.99
CA ASN A 235 14.65 9.51 23.09
C ASN A 235 15.11 8.07 23.36
N SER A 236 15.63 7.42 22.32
CA SER A 236 16.22 6.09 22.42
C SER A 236 17.59 6.09 21.76
N ASN A 237 18.54 5.36 22.36
CA ASN A 237 19.83 5.05 21.74
C ASN A 237 19.81 3.71 21.00
N TYR A 238 18.63 3.09 20.84
CA TYR A 238 18.50 1.80 20.17
C TYR A 238 18.95 1.90 18.72
N GLN A 239 19.87 1.01 18.37
CA GLN A 239 20.50 0.97 17.07
C GLN A 239 19.84 -0.08 16.21
N ILE A 240 19.24 0.35 15.10
CA ILE A 240 18.68 -0.52 14.09
C ILE A 240 19.15 -0.09 12.71
N LYS A 241 19.72 -1.04 11.98
CA LYS A 241 20.05 -0.86 10.57
C LYS A 241 18.92 -1.47 9.74
N ASP A 242 18.27 -0.63 8.96
CA ASP A 242 17.15 -1.01 8.11
C ASP A 242 17.06 -0.03 6.93
N LEU A 243 17.22 -0.53 5.72
CA LEU A 243 16.97 0.21 4.51
C LEU A 243 15.91 -0.55 3.72
N ALA A 244 14.71 0.03 3.61
CA ALA A 244 13.59 -0.59 2.92
C ALA A 244 13.60 -0.29 1.41
N LEU A 245 13.12 -1.24 0.62
CA LEU A 245 12.76 -0.99 -0.78
C LEU A 245 11.40 -0.30 -0.82
N ASN A 246 11.41 1.03 -0.92
CA ASN A 246 10.21 1.85 -0.79
C ASN A 246 9.31 1.78 -2.04
N GLN A 247 9.90 1.86 -3.24
CA GLN A 247 9.13 1.81 -4.48
C GLN A 247 9.98 1.38 -5.69
N ILE A 248 9.30 0.86 -6.71
CA ILE A 248 9.81 0.71 -8.08
C ILE A 248 9.25 1.86 -8.93
N LEU A 249 10.11 2.50 -9.73
CA LEU A 249 9.75 3.67 -10.54
C LEU A 249 9.01 4.75 -9.72
N ASP A 250 7.90 5.26 -10.24
CA ASP A 250 7.04 6.25 -9.58
C ASP A 250 6.00 5.60 -8.65
N GLY A 251 6.12 4.29 -8.35
CA GLY A 251 5.17 3.53 -7.53
C GLY A 251 3.93 3.04 -8.29
N TYR A 252 3.96 3.09 -9.63
CA TYR A 252 2.91 2.58 -10.50
C TYR A 252 3.44 2.13 -11.86
N GLY A 253 2.77 1.14 -12.44
CA GLY A 253 3.07 0.56 -13.73
C GLY A 253 2.90 1.56 -14.85
N ILE A 254 3.67 1.35 -15.92
CA ILE A 254 3.79 2.29 -17.04
C ILE A 254 3.65 1.57 -18.39
N PHE A 255 3.25 2.34 -19.41
CA PHE A 255 3.31 1.92 -20.80
C PHE A 255 4.60 2.45 -21.44
N LEU A 256 5.35 1.59 -22.11
CA LEU A 256 6.53 1.95 -22.90
C LEU A 256 6.25 1.68 -24.37
N HIS A 257 6.02 2.75 -25.14
CA HIS A 257 5.88 2.66 -26.59
C HIS A 257 7.25 2.52 -27.29
N LYS A 258 7.42 1.47 -28.08
CA LYS A 258 8.70 1.11 -28.74
C LYS A 258 9.39 2.22 -29.51
N SER A 259 8.62 3.06 -30.19
CA SER A 259 9.19 4.18 -30.96
C SER A 259 9.52 5.39 -30.09
N ILE A 260 8.77 5.62 -29.00
CA ILE A 260 8.96 6.78 -28.12
C ILE A 260 10.12 6.51 -27.16
N HIS A 261 10.12 5.30 -26.59
CA HIS A 261 11.07 4.80 -25.61
C HIS A 261 11.82 3.60 -26.19
N PRO A 262 12.72 3.78 -27.16
CA PRO A 262 13.47 2.66 -27.73
C PRO A 262 14.37 1.96 -26.70
N SER A 263 14.76 2.71 -25.66
CA SER A 263 15.46 2.23 -24.49
C SER A 263 14.88 2.85 -23.22
N PHE A 264 14.92 2.12 -22.10
CA PHE A 264 14.43 2.60 -20.81
C PHE A 264 15.35 2.18 -19.66
N ASN A 265 15.73 3.11 -18.80
CA ASN A 265 16.50 2.81 -17.58
C ASN A 265 15.55 2.74 -16.40
N PRO A 266 15.34 1.56 -15.78
CA PRO A 266 14.53 1.47 -14.59
C PRO A 266 15.28 2.05 -13.39
N TYR A 267 14.53 2.43 -12.37
CA TYR A 267 15.06 2.88 -11.09
C TYR A 267 14.18 2.39 -9.94
N ILE A 268 14.76 2.36 -8.74
CA ILE A 268 14.04 2.11 -7.49
C ILE A 268 14.36 3.22 -6.49
N VAL A 269 13.48 3.41 -5.50
CA VAL A 269 13.78 4.27 -4.35
C VAL A 269 13.88 3.40 -3.12
N VAL A 270 14.99 3.56 -2.39
CA VAL A 270 15.21 2.97 -1.09
C VAL A 270 15.02 4.04 -0.01
N TYR A 271 14.56 3.65 1.17
CA TYR A 271 14.30 4.56 2.28
C TYR A 271 14.83 3.98 3.58
N ASN A 272 15.67 4.73 4.29
CA ASN A 272 16.26 4.29 5.55
C ASN A 272 15.20 4.39 6.66
N GLN A 273 14.64 3.23 7.05
CA GLN A 273 13.66 3.09 8.13
C GLN A 273 14.32 2.82 9.49
N GLY A 274 15.64 2.62 9.51
CA GLY A 274 16.41 2.38 10.72
C GLY A 274 16.81 3.67 11.46
N THR A 275 17.60 3.49 12.52
CA THR A 275 18.20 4.57 13.32
C THR A 275 19.68 4.78 13.01
N LEU A 276 20.29 3.89 12.21
CA LEU A 276 21.67 3.98 11.77
C LEU A 276 21.80 4.43 10.31
N ASN A 277 22.91 5.07 9.98
CA ASN A 277 23.30 5.32 8.60
C ASN A 277 23.50 4.01 7.82
N VAL A 278 23.23 4.05 6.53
CA VAL A 278 23.51 2.95 5.60
C VAL A 278 24.47 3.43 4.51
N ASP A 279 25.68 2.88 4.50
CA ASP A 279 26.76 3.30 3.61
C ASP A 279 26.98 2.35 2.41
N THR A 280 26.43 1.14 2.47
CA THR A 280 26.59 0.12 1.43
C THR A 280 25.37 -0.76 1.33
N PHE A 281 24.98 -1.08 0.11
CA PHE A 281 24.00 -2.14 -0.19
C PHE A 281 24.13 -2.56 -1.65
N ARG A 282 23.57 -3.73 -1.98
CA ARG A 282 23.42 -4.21 -3.36
C ARG A 282 21.94 -4.18 -3.73
N ALA A 283 21.59 -3.50 -4.81
CA ALA A 283 20.26 -3.56 -5.39
C ALA A 283 20.29 -4.41 -6.66
N VAL A 284 19.30 -5.28 -6.83
CA VAL A 284 19.13 -6.12 -8.02
C VAL A 284 17.75 -5.85 -8.58
N ILE A 285 17.68 -5.66 -9.90
CA ILE A 285 16.44 -5.57 -10.63
C ILE A 285 16.39 -6.65 -11.71
N THR A 286 15.22 -7.26 -11.89
CA THR A 286 14.98 -8.28 -12.90
C THR A 286 13.63 -8.04 -13.56
N MET A 287 13.56 -8.24 -14.86
CA MET A 287 12.31 -8.20 -15.61
C MET A 287 12.05 -9.57 -16.23
N ARG A 288 10.81 -10.05 -16.10
CA ARG A 288 10.35 -11.34 -16.60
C ARG A 288 9.22 -11.15 -17.60
N ASP A 289 9.19 -12.00 -18.62
CA ASP A 289 8.08 -12.05 -19.56
C ASP A 289 6.87 -12.82 -18.98
N LYS A 290 5.78 -12.90 -19.75
CA LYS A 290 4.57 -13.65 -19.39
C LYS A 290 4.77 -15.16 -19.15
N ASN A 291 5.90 -15.72 -19.61
CA ASN A 291 6.26 -17.12 -19.38
C ASN A 291 7.22 -17.26 -18.19
N ASN A 292 7.37 -16.20 -17.39
CA ASN A 292 8.27 -16.11 -16.23
C ASN A 292 9.78 -16.20 -16.56
N VAL A 293 10.15 -16.01 -17.84
CA VAL A 293 11.54 -16.03 -18.30
C VAL A 293 12.19 -14.67 -18.04
N VAL A 294 13.37 -14.65 -17.42
CA VAL A 294 14.13 -13.41 -17.19
C VAL A 294 14.65 -12.89 -18.53
N VAL A 295 14.16 -11.71 -18.93
CA VAL A 295 14.53 -11.03 -20.18
C VAL A 295 15.47 -9.84 -19.96
N TYR A 296 15.57 -9.36 -18.72
CA TYR A 296 16.51 -8.31 -18.34
C TYR A 296 16.87 -8.44 -16.86
N SER A 297 18.11 -8.06 -16.55
CA SER A 297 18.57 -7.86 -15.17
C SER A 297 19.71 -6.86 -15.16
N ASP A 298 19.77 -6.08 -14.09
CA ASP A 298 20.91 -5.23 -13.73
C ASP A 298 21.13 -5.28 -12.21
N THR A 299 22.34 -4.93 -11.80
CA THR A 299 22.75 -4.86 -10.39
C THR A 299 23.47 -3.55 -10.13
N PHE A 300 23.06 -2.86 -9.07
CA PHE A 300 23.68 -1.64 -8.59
C PHE A 300 24.34 -1.90 -7.23
N PHE A 301 25.53 -1.33 -7.03
CA PHE A 301 26.25 -1.36 -5.77
C PHE A 301 26.35 0.06 -5.22
N TYR A 302 25.70 0.32 -4.10
CA TYR A 302 25.91 1.54 -3.32
C TYR A 302 27.20 1.39 -2.52
N LYS A 303 28.06 2.41 -2.61
CA LYS A 303 29.42 2.38 -2.04
C LYS A 303 29.55 3.52 -1.05
N THR A 304 30.43 3.33 -0.07
CA THR A 304 30.75 4.34 0.96
C THR A 304 31.16 5.70 0.37
N SER A 305 31.75 5.71 -0.83
CA SER A 305 32.10 6.93 -1.56
C SER A 305 30.92 7.81 -1.96
N TYR A 306 29.69 7.30 -1.91
CA TYR A 306 28.47 8.07 -2.18
C TYR A 306 27.93 8.82 -0.95
N GLY A 307 28.53 8.59 0.23
CA GLY A 307 28.06 9.10 1.51
C GLY A 307 27.01 8.18 2.17
N PRO A 308 26.69 8.40 3.45
CA PRO A 308 25.66 7.65 4.14
C PRO A 308 24.25 8.04 3.67
N ILE A 309 23.36 7.06 3.58
CA ILE A 309 21.91 7.33 3.63
C ILE A 309 21.53 7.46 5.11
N ALA A 310 21.23 8.69 5.54
CA ALA A 310 20.83 8.97 6.92
C ALA A 310 19.44 8.39 7.25
N PRO A 311 19.13 8.12 8.54
CA PRO A 311 17.79 7.77 8.98
C PRO A 311 16.72 8.69 8.40
N SER A 312 15.57 8.13 8.04
CA SER A 312 14.45 8.87 7.43
C SER A 312 14.78 9.59 6.12
N SER A 313 15.84 9.17 5.42
CA SER A 313 16.21 9.69 4.10
C SER A 313 16.05 8.62 3.02
N SER A 314 15.78 9.07 1.79
CA SER A 314 15.68 8.19 0.63
C SER A 314 16.88 8.33 -0.31
N TYR A 315 17.08 7.31 -1.14
CA TYR A 315 18.03 7.36 -2.25
C TYR A 315 17.43 6.70 -3.49
N THR A 316 17.59 7.35 -4.66
CA THR A 316 17.14 6.80 -5.95
C THR A 316 18.28 6.02 -6.60
N VAL A 317 18.09 4.71 -6.73
CA VAL A 317 19.01 3.82 -7.43
C VAL A 317 18.65 3.83 -8.91
N ASN A 318 19.53 4.41 -9.72
CA ASN A 318 19.43 4.39 -11.18
C ASN A 318 20.25 3.22 -11.73
N PHE A 319 19.59 2.28 -12.40
CA PHE A 319 20.27 1.16 -13.04
C PHE A 319 20.94 1.61 -14.35
N SER A 320 22.16 1.14 -14.57
CA SER A 320 23.03 1.64 -15.65
C SER A 320 22.72 0.99 -16.99
N LYS A 321 22.25 -0.26 -16.98
CA LYS A 321 21.93 -1.03 -18.18
C LYS A 321 20.53 -0.64 -18.68
N PRO A 322 20.39 -0.05 -19.87
CA PRO A 322 19.06 0.21 -20.42
C PRO A 322 18.36 -1.10 -20.84
N ILE A 323 17.05 -1.16 -20.65
CA ILE A 323 16.15 -2.13 -21.28
C ILE A 323 16.02 -1.75 -22.76
N ASN A 324 16.26 -2.68 -23.69
CA ASN A 324 16.05 -2.48 -25.13
C ASN A 324 14.58 -2.73 -25.49
N VAL A 325 13.74 -1.73 -25.27
CA VAL A 325 12.29 -1.80 -25.48
C VAL A 325 11.94 -2.08 -26.95
N SER A 326 12.69 -1.50 -27.90
CA SER A 326 12.42 -1.70 -29.34
C SER A 326 12.49 -3.17 -29.77
N ALA A 327 13.32 -3.98 -29.10
CA ALA A 327 13.48 -5.40 -29.40
C ALA A 327 12.48 -6.31 -28.66
N MET A 328 11.71 -5.78 -27.71
CA MET A 328 10.80 -6.57 -26.89
C MET A 328 9.48 -6.88 -27.62
N ALA A 329 8.75 -7.90 -27.17
CA ALA A 329 7.42 -8.20 -27.69
C ALA A 329 6.38 -7.22 -27.08
N ASN A 330 5.26 -7.01 -27.78
CA ASN A 330 4.13 -6.28 -27.20
C ASN A 330 3.47 -7.16 -26.15
N ASN A 331 3.68 -6.87 -24.88
CA ASN A 331 3.16 -7.66 -23.76
C ASN A 331 3.27 -6.92 -22.43
N TYR A 332 2.76 -7.56 -21.38
CA TYR A 332 3.11 -7.22 -20.02
C TYR A 332 4.39 -7.95 -19.57
N TYR A 333 5.07 -7.32 -18.63
CA TYR A 333 6.29 -7.80 -18.01
C TYR A 333 6.22 -7.56 -16.51
N SER A 334 6.78 -8.50 -15.75
CA SER A 334 6.93 -8.40 -14.29
C SER A 334 8.32 -7.87 -13.96
N LEU A 335 8.39 -6.71 -13.33
CA LEU A 335 9.59 -6.12 -12.76
C LEU A 335 9.67 -6.49 -11.28
N ASN A 336 10.78 -7.10 -10.88
CA ASN A 336 11.06 -7.47 -9.51
C ASN A 336 12.36 -6.80 -9.08
N ALA A 337 12.37 -6.23 -7.89
CA ALA A 337 13.55 -5.59 -7.32
C ALA A 337 13.79 -6.10 -5.91
N SER A 338 15.07 -6.22 -5.55
CA SER A 338 15.49 -6.58 -4.20
C SER A 338 16.71 -5.77 -3.79
N ILE A 339 16.86 -5.57 -2.48
CA ILE A 339 18.06 -4.99 -1.90
C ILE A 339 18.67 -5.96 -0.88
N LEU A 340 19.99 -5.95 -0.80
CA LEU A 340 20.76 -6.68 0.20
C LEU A 340 21.62 -5.67 0.93
N VAL A 341 21.30 -5.47 2.20
CA VAL A 341 21.92 -4.48 3.06
C VAL A 341 22.66 -5.24 4.17
N PRO A 342 24.00 -5.12 4.28
CA PRO A 342 24.75 -5.84 5.31
C PRO A 342 24.35 -5.42 6.72
N GLY A 343 23.90 -6.40 7.52
CA GLY A 343 23.44 -6.17 8.90
C GLY A 343 22.03 -5.59 9.00
N ASP A 344 21.23 -5.69 7.94
CA ASP A 344 19.82 -5.29 7.96
C ASP A 344 18.99 -6.19 8.88
N GLN A 345 18.16 -5.56 9.70
CA GLN A 345 17.39 -6.22 10.74
C GLN A 345 15.91 -6.37 10.39
N VAL A 346 15.44 -5.87 9.23
CA VAL A 346 14.03 -5.85 8.81
C VAL A 346 13.87 -6.39 7.39
N ASN A 347 14.43 -7.56 7.12
CA ASN A 347 14.62 -8.07 5.75
C ASN A 347 13.35 -8.26 4.90
N PHE A 348 12.15 -8.31 5.48
CA PHE A 348 10.91 -8.51 4.73
C PHE A 348 10.51 -7.27 3.90
N ASN A 349 11.04 -6.08 4.21
CA ASN A 349 10.77 -4.85 3.45
C ASN A 349 11.78 -4.63 2.28
N ASN A 350 12.66 -5.60 2.03
CA ASN A 350 13.77 -5.50 1.06
C ASN A 350 13.43 -6.03 -0.34
N LEU A 351 12.16 -6.39 -0.58
CA LEU A 351 11.73 -7.06 -1.80
C LEU A 351 10.44 -6.44 -2.34
N PHE A 352 10.40 -6.28 -3.66
CA PHE A 352 9.19 -5.92 -4.38
C PHE A 352 9.08 -6.84 -5.60
N ASN A 353 7.96 -7.57 -5.69
CA ASN A 353 7.72 -8.53 -6.76
C ASN A 353 6.52 -8.12 -7.61
N ASN A 354 6.52 -8.60 -8.86
CA ASN A 354 5.38 -8.52 -9.76
C ASN A 354 4.90 -7.10 -10.05
N PHE A 355 5.79 -6.12 -10.12
CA PHE A 355 5.44 -4.77 -10.56
C PHE A 355 5.28 -4.72 -12.08
N GLU A 356 4.21 -4.12 -12.58
CA GLU A 356 3.88 -4.23 -14.00
C GLU A 356 4.54 -3.17 -14.90
N ILE A 357 5.03 -3.61 -16.06
CA ILE A 357 5.37 -2.74 -17.21
C ILE A 357 4.70 -3.30 -18.46
N ARG A 358 4.16 -2.42 -19.31
CA ARG A 358 3.52 -2.78 -20.58
C ARG A 358 4.33 -2.26 -21.75
N ILE A 359 4.80 -3.15 -22.63
CA ILE A 359 5.45 -2.77 -23.89
C ILE A 359 4.41 -2.75 -25.00
N ILE A 360 4.36 -1.66 -25.77
CA ILE A 360 3.34 -1.42 -26.79
C ILE A 360 3.93 -0.79 -28.06
N ASP A 361 3.16 -0.82 -29.15
CA ASP A 361 3.44 -0.08 -30.39
C ASP A 361 2.14 0.36 -31.10
N ASN A 362 2.24 0.88 -32.32
CA ASN A 362 1.09 1.33 -33.11
C ASN A 362 0.06 0.24 -33.45
N SER A 363 0.39 -1.04 -33.28
CA SER A 363 -0.57 -2.15 -33.45
C SER A 363 -1.43 -2.40 -32.20
N THR A 364 -1.09 -1.80 -31.06
CA THR A 364 -1.84 -1.94 -29.80
C THR A 364 -3.26 -1.37 -29.95
N THR A 365 -4.27 -2.20 -29.69
CA THR A 365 -5.70 -1.87 -29.87
C THR A 365 -6.42 -1.46 -28.59
N TYR A 366 -5.77 -1.59 -27.44
CA TYR A 366 -6.25 -1.09 -26.16
C TYR A 366 -5.12 -0.96 -25.14
N LEU A 367 -5.30 -0.08 -24.16
CA LEU A 367 -4.50 -0.01 -22.94
C LEU A 367 -5.25 -0.70 -21.81
N ALA A 368 -4.56 -1.54 -21.05
CA ALA A 368 -5.10 -2.33 -19.94
C ALA A 368 -4.00 -2.71 -18.95
N TRP A 369 -4.41 -2.97 -17.72
CA TRP A 369 -3.57 -3.55 -16.66
C TRP A 369 -3.92 -5.02 -16.38
N ASP A 370 -5.06 -5.50 -16.88
CA ASP A 370 -5.40 -6.91 -16.85
C ASP A 370 -4.65 -7.72 -17.93
N THR A 371 -4.44 -9.01 -17.70
CA THR A 371 -3.77 -9.96 -18.60
C THR A 371 -4.75 -10.66 -19.56
N ASN A 372 -6.03 -10.27 -19.54
CA ASN A 372 -7.12 -10.89 -20.28
C ASN A 372 -7.37 -12.36 -19.88
N ALA A 373 -7.35 -12.66 -18.57
CA ALA A 373 -7.74 -13.98 -18.06
C ALA A 373 -9.19 -14.34 -18.45
N THR A 374 -9.47 -15.64 -18.59
CA THR A 374 -10.72 -16.17 -19.16
C THR A 374 -11.93 -16.04 -18.24
N ASN A 375 -11.75 -15.96 -16.92
CA ASN A 375 -12.83 -15.91 -15.92
C ASN A 375 -12.50 -14.95 -14.78
N PRO A 376 -12.61 -13.62 -14.98
CA PRO A 376 -12.39 -12.66 -13.90
C PRO A 376 -13.45 -12.77 -12.80
N VAL A 377 -13.02 -12.57 -11.56
CA VAL A 377 -13.91 -12.55 -10.39
C VAL A 377 -14.56 -11.17 -10.31
N ILE A 378 -15.86 -11.11 -9.99
CA ILE A 378 -16.57 -9.84 -9.80
C ILE A 378 -16.44 -9.39 -8.35
N THR A 379 -16.05 -8.14 -8.14
CA THR A 379 -16.01 -7.48 -6.83
C THR A 379 -16.96 -6.28 -6.78
N TRP A 380 -17.50 -5.96 -5.61
CA TRP A 380 -18.39 -4.82 -5.35
C TRP A 380 -18.26 -4.33 -3.90
N TRP A 381 -18.75 -3.13 -3.63
CA TRP A 381 -18.86 -2.59 -2.27
C TRP A 381 -20.21 -2.98 -1.67
N ILE A 382 -20.21 -3.63 -0.51
CA ILE A 382 -21.45 -3.95 0.21
C ILE A 382 -22.15 -2.64 0.59
N GLY A 383 -23.43 -2.51 0.22
CA GLY A 383 -24.23 -1.31 0.47
C GLY A 383 -23.97 -0.14 -0.49
N GLY A 384 -23.03 -0.28 -1.43
CA GLY A 384 -22.81 0.71 -2.47
C GLY A 384 -24.04 0.85 -3.37
N SER A 385 -24.51 2.08 -3.58
CA SER A 385 -25.69 2.36 -4.41
C SER A 385 -25.74 3.82 -4.83
N ASN A 386 -26.57 4.14 -5.84
CA ASN A 386 -26.75 5.51 -6.33
C ASN A 386 -25.43 6.23 -6.71
N GLY A 387 -24.42 5.47 -7.14
CA GLY A 387 -23.13 6.00 -7.56
C GLY A 387 -22.22 6.47 -6.42
N ASN A 388 -22.49 6.10 -5.17
CA ASN A 388 -21.63 6.43 -4.02
C ASN A 388 -20.42 5.50 -3.86
N ALA A 389 -20.32 4.47 -4.70
CA ALA A 389 -19.25 3.48 -4.65
C ALA A 389 -18.77 3.11 -6.07
N GLY A 390 -17.57 2.58 -6.21
CA GLY A 390 -17.03 2.21 -7.51
C GLY A 390 -15.56 1.83 -7.52
N PHE A 391 -15.05 1.67 -8.74
CA PHE A 391 -13.69 1.24 -9.05
C PHE A 391 -13.18 1.99 -10.29
N GLY A 392 -11.87 2.11 -10.43
CA GLY A 392 -11.28 2.76 -11.59
C GLY A 392 -9.85 2.34 -11.89
N ASN A 393 -9.41 2.60 -13.12
CA ASN A 393 -8.03 2.44 -13.54
C ASN A 393 -7.47 3.78 -14.03
N ARG A 394 -6.26 4.11 -13.61
CA ARG A 394 -5.48 5.22 -14.16
C ARG A 394 -4.73 4.78 -15.41
N PHE A 395 -4.72 5.62 -16.42
CA PHE A 395 -3.95 5.49 -17.65
C PHE A 395 -3.09 6.74 -17.84
N ILE A 396 -1.78 6.57 -17.81
CA ILE A 396 -0.82 7.63 -18.08
C ILE A 396 -0.35 7.44 -19.51
N ILE A 397 -0.73 8.36 -20.38
CA ILE A 397 -0.50 8.25 -21.82
C ILE A 397 0.59 9.25 -22.19
N ASP A 398 1.82 8.78 -22.34
CA ASP A 398 2.99 9.59 -22.70
C ASP A 398 3.25 9.64 -24.22
N PHE A 399 2.26 9.21 -25.01
CA PHE A 399 2.17 9.31 -26.46
C PHE A 399 0.78 9.81 -26.87
N PRO A 400 0.60 10.40 -28.06
CA PRO A 400 -0.73 10.68 -28.57
C PRO A 400 -1.52 9.37 -28.73
N PHE A 401 -2.73 9.28 -28.17
CA PHE A 401 -3.55 8.06 -28.22
C PHE A 401 -4.99 8.41 -28.58
N LYS A 402 -5.54 7.71 -29.57
CA LYS A 402 -6.96 7.79 -29.92
C LYS A 402 -7.72 6.82 -29.04
N VAL A 403 -8.59 7.30 -28.17
CA VAL A 403 -9.55 6.47 -27.43
C VAL A 403 -10.83 6.39 -28.24
N ASP A 404 -11.14 5.19 -28.73
CA ASP A 404 -12.41 4.91 -29.40
C ASP A 404 -13.51 4.63 -28.38
N SER A 405 -13.20 3.84 -27.34
CA SER A 405 -14.14 3.54 -26.25
C SER A 405 -13.44 3.20 -24.94
N LEU A 406 -14.09 3.51 -23.82
CA LEU A 406 -13.80 2.92 -22.52
C LEU A 406 -14.61 1.62 -22.40
N ARG A 407 -13.98 0.54 -21.95
CA ARG A 407 -14.68 -0.73 -21.68
C ARG A 407 -14.40 -1.22 -20.28
N ALA A 408 -15.39 -1.85 -19.66
CA ALA A 408 -15.25 -2.49 -18.37
C ALA A 408 -15.95 -3.85 -18.37
N PHE A 409 -15.37 -4.85 -17.71
CA PHE A 409 -16.04 -6.11 -17.44
C PHE A 409 -16.84 -5.97 -16.16
N VAL A 410 -18.17 -6.06 -16.24
CA VAL A 410 -19.07 -5.80 -15.10
C VAL A 410 -19.95 -7.00 -14.84
N GLY A 411 -20.42 -7.16 -13.60
CA GLY A 411 -21.32 -8.24 -13.22
C GLY A 411 -22.20 -7.91 -12.03
N SER A 412 -23.27 -8.70 -11.85
CA SER A 412 -24.24 -8.52 -10.76
C SER A 412 -24.60 -9.84 -10.10
N GLN A 413 -24.58 -9.86 -8.76
CA GLN A 413 -25.17 -10.93 -7.94
C GLN A 413 -26.50 -10.50 -7.30
N LYS A 414 -26.99 -9.30 -7.61
CA LYS A 414 -28.24 -8.79 -7.06
C LYS A 414 -29.42 -9.61 -7.58
N SER A 415 -30.31 -10.02 -6.68
CA SER A 415 -31.59 -10.60 -7.07
C SER A 415 -32.39 -9.64 -7.96
N GLY A 416 -32.79 -10.09 -9.15
CA GLY A 416 -33.44 -9.24 -10.17
C GLY A 416 -32.48 -8.41 -11.04
N GLY A 417 -31.18 -8.51 -10.82
CA GLY A 417 -30.15 -7.71 -11.50
C GLY A 417 -29.90 -6.36 -10.84
N GLY A 418 -28.90 -5.65 -11.35
CA GLY A 418 -28.48 -4.35 -10.84
C GLY A 418 -28.00 -3.43 -11.96
N GLN A 419 -27.41 -2.29 -11.58
CA GLN A 419 -27.00 -1.27 -12.53
C GLN A 419 -25.62 -0.69 -12.22
N VAL A 420 -24.90 -0.32 -13.28
CA VAL A 420 -23.64 0.41 -13.22
C VAL A 420 -23.66 1.64 -14.13
N LYS A 421 -22.69 2.53 -13.93
CA LYS A 421 -22.42 3.67 -14.82
C LYS A 421 -20.93 3.74 -15.13
N LEU A 422 -20.58 3.84 -16.41
CA LEU A 422 -19.19 4.02 -16.85
C LEU A 422 -18.88 5.50 -17.02
N ALA A 423 -17.65 5.89 -16.70
CA ALA A 423 -17.16 7.25 -16.94
C ALA A 423 -15.69 7.24 -17.35
N LEU A 424 -15.32 8.06 -18.32
CA LEU A 424 -13.93 8.45 -18.56
C LEU A 424 -13.72 9.80 -17.87
N LEU A 425 -12.72 9.89 -17.00
CA LEU A 425 -12.45 11.07 -16.18
C LEU A 425 -11.07 11.68 -16.51
N ASP A 426 -10.93 12.97 -16.23
CA ASP A 426 -9.66 13.70 -16.30
C ASP A 426 -8.82 13.54 -15.00
N SER A 427 -7.70 14.28 -14.90
CA SER A 427 -6.82 14.23 -13.73
C SER A 427 -7.40 14.82 -12.45
N MET A 428 -8.50 15.58 -12.54
CA MET A 428 -9.25 16.11 -11.41
C MET A 428 -10.47 15.23 -11.09
N PHE A 429 -10.58 14.05 -11.71
CA PHE A 429 -11.71 13.13 -11.63
C PHE A 429 -13.03 13.73 -12.15
N ASN A 430 -12.98 14.76 -12.99
CA ASN A 430 -14.17 15.27 -13.67
C ASN A 430 -14.52 14.36 -14.87
N PRO A 431 -15.80 14.07 -15.11
CA PRO A 431 -16.20 13.26 -16.25
C PRO A 431 -15.99 14.00 -17.57
N ILE A 432 -15.18 13.41 -18.44
CA ILE A 432 -15.04 13.79 -19.85
C ILE A 432 -16.24 13.26 -20.64
N VAL A 433 -16.58 11.99 -20.42
CA VAL A 433 -17.77 11.34 -20.98
C VAL A 433 -18.31 10.30 -20.01
N GLN A 434 -19.63 10.12 -19.98
CA GLN A 434 -20.30 9.19 -19.06
C GLN A 434 -21.45 8.46 -19.75
N SER A 435 -21.69 7.21 -19.37
CA SER A 435 -22.84 6.43 -19.87
C SER A 435 -24.14 6.82 -19.18
N ASN A 436 -25.29 6.42 -19.76
CA ASN A 436 -26.53 6.24 -18.99
C ASN A 436 -26.39 5.03 -18.04
N LEU A 437 -27.41 4.76 -17.24
CA LEU A 437 -27.46 3.54 -16.43
C LEU A 437 -27.47 2.30 -17.32
N ILE A 438 -26.57 1.37 -17.03
CA ILE A 438 -26.43 0.10 -17.74
C ILE A 438 -26.94 -1.01 -16.84
N SER A 439 -27.98 -1.72 -17.28
CA SER A 439 -28.53 -2.86 -16.57
C SER A 439 -27.62 -4.08 -16.70
N VAL A 440 -27.37 -4.74 -15.57
CA VAL A 440 -26.56 -5.96 -15.45
C VAL A 440 -27.46 -7.04 -14.85
N PRO A 441 -27.89 -8.04 -15.64
CA PRO A 441 -28.78 -9.08 -15.14
C PRO A 441 -28.15 -9.90 -14.01
N GLN A 442 -29.01 -10.51 -13.18
CA GLN A 442 -28.57 -11.37 -12.09
C GLN A 442 -27.70 -12.52 -12.59
N ASN A 443 -26.58 -12.76 -11.88
CA ASN A 443 -25.62 -13.83 -12.14
C ASN A 443 -25.02 -13.79 -13.56
N GLN A 444 -24.96 -12.61 -14.17
CA GLN A 444 -24.29 -12.39 -15.44
C GLN A 444 -23.10 -11.45 -15.28
N ALA A 445 -22.07 -11.68 -16.10
CA ALA A 445 -20.93 -10.81 -16.24
C ALA A 445 -20.54 -10.67 -17.71
N PHE A 446 -20.31 -9.45 -18.17
CA PHE A 446 -20.02 -9.16 -19.58
C PHE A 446 -19.31 -7.80 -19.74
N TRP A 447 -18.72 -7.61 -20.91
CA TRP A 447 -18.11 -6.33 -21.29
C TRP A 447 -19.18 -5.30 -21.60
N VAL A 448 -19.10 -4.14 -20.96
CA VAL A 448 -19.84 -2.93 -21.34
C VAL A 448 -18.89 -1.91 -21.97
N SER A 449 -19.43 -1.03 -22.82
CA SER A 449 -18.65 -0.08 -23.61
C SER A 449 -19.26 1.31 -23.57
N LEU A 450 -18.41 2.32 -23.39
CA LEU A 450 -18.73 3.74 -23.47
C LEU A 450 -17.95 4.35 -24.64
N PRO A 451 -18.62 4.78 -25.72
CA PRO A 451 -17.96 5.46 -26.84
C PRO A 451 -17.30 6.78 -26.40
N VAL A 452 -16.11 7.07 -26.94
CA VAL A 452 -15.35 8.30 -26.65
C VAL A 452 -14.95 9.00 -27.96
N ASN A 453 -14.32 8.28 -28.89
CA ASN A 453 -13.87 8.78 -30.20
C ASN A 453 -13.03 10.07 -30.16
N GLN A 454 -12.08 10.16 -29.24
CA GLN A 454 -11.24 11.36 -29.03
C GLN A 454 -9.75 11.01 -29.07
N VAL A 455 -8.92 11.92 -29.59
CA VAL A 455 -7.46 11.81 -29.48
C VAL A 455 -6.99 12.64 -28.30
N PHE A 456 -6.23 12.01 -27.41
CA PHE A 456 -5.60 12.65 -26.27
C PHE A 456 -4.11 12.86 -26.56
N PRO A 457 -3.54 14.04 -26.22
CA PRO A 457 -2.13 14.31 -26.41
C PRO A 457 -1.26 13.50 -25.43
N ALA A 458 0.03 13.40 -25.74
CA ALA A 458 1.02 12.85 -24.81
C ALA A 458 1.07 13.67 -23.51
N GLY A 459 1.32 12.99 -22.40
CA GLY A 459 1.29 13.54 -21.05
C GLY A 459 -0.10 13.51 -20.39
N THR A 460 -1.15 13.07 -21.10
CA THR A 460 -2.51 13.03 -20.55
C THR A 460 -2.64 11.91 -19.53
N LYS A 461 -3.25 12.22 -18.37
CA LYS A 461 -3.71 11.23 -17.38
C LYS A 461 -5.22 11.09 -17.48
N LEU A 462 -5.67 9.87 -17.76
CA LEU A 462 -7.09 9.53 -17.84
C LEU A 462 -7.44 8.49 -16.80
N TYR A 463 -8.69 8.48 -16.38
CA TYR A 463 -9.20 7.46 -15.46
C TYR A 463 -10.45 6.83 -16.05
N GLY A 464 -10.43 5.52 -16.26
CA GLY A 464 -11.65 4.77 -16.54
C GLY A 464 -12.32 4.39 -15.23
N ALA A 465 -13.61 4.66 -15.08
CA ALA A 465 -14.34 4.42 -13.85
C ALA A 465 -15.63 3.61 -14.09
N VAL A 466 -15.95 2.75 -13.14
CA VAL A 466 -17.25 2.07 -12.99
C VAL A 466 -17.85 2.47 -11.66
N TYR A 467 -18.98 3.18 -11.71
CA TYR A 467 -19.78 3.51 -10.54
C TYR A 467 -20.84 2.44 -10.31
N GLN A 468 -20.91 1.96 -9.08
CA GLN A 468 -21.92 1.04 -8.59
C GLN A 468 -23.22 1.81 -8.33
N TRP A 469 -24.28 1.51 -9.08
CA TRP A 469 -25.58 2.16 -8.91
C TRP A 469 -26.55 1.33 -8.08
N THR A 470 -26.34 0.02 -8.05
CA THR A 470 -27.09 -0.93 -7.22
C THR A 470 -26.12 -1.80 -6.43
N ASP A 471 -26.47 -2.12 -5.19
CA ASP A 471 -25.70 -3.05 -4.37
C ASP A 471 -25.53 -4.42 -5.05
N SER A 472 -24.46 -5.14 -4.73
CA SER A 472 -24.10 -6.42 -5.34
C SER A 472 -23.85 -6.36 -6.85
N THR A 473 -23.43 -5.21 -7.37
CA THR A 473 -23.05 -5.01 -8.77
C THR A 473 -21.69 -4.33 -8.83
N GLY A 474 -20.79 -4.80 -9.69
CA GLY A 474 -19.45 -4.23 -9.72
C GLY A 474 -18.62 -4.65 -10.94
N VAL A 475 -17.31 -4.77 -10.73
CA VAL A 475 -16.31 -4.89 -11.80
C VAL A 475 -15.50 -6.17 -11.67
N GLY A 476 -14.98 -6.68 -12.77
CA GLY A 476 -14.01 -7.77 -12.78
C GLY A 476 -12.67 -7.36 -12.19
N ILE A 477 -12.03 -8.26 -11.45
CA ILE A 477 -10.66 -8.15 -10.97
C ILE A 477 -9.81 -9.34 -11.41
N GLU A 478 -8.50 -9.11 -11.47
CA GLU A 478 -7.48 -10.13 -11.73
C GLU A 478 -6.47 -10.21 -10.59
N ASN A 479 -6.23 -11.42 -10.07
CA ASN A 479 -5.31 -11.65 -8.95
C ASN A 479 -4.04 -12.41 -9.35
N ALA A 480 -3.79 -12.63 -10.64
CA ALA A 480 -2.65 -13.43 -11.12
C ALA A 480 -1.33 -12.63 -11.25
N GLY A 481 -1.41 -11.30 -11.30
CA GLY A 481 -0.27 -10.42 -11.51
C GLY A 481 0.30 -10.47 -12.94
N PRO A 482 1.28 -9.63 -13.29
CA PRO A 482 1.84 -8.55 -12.47
C PRO A 482 0.81 -7.47 -12.12
N TYR A 483 1.11 -6.63 -11.14
CA TYR A 483 0.20 -5.62 -10.61
C TYR A 483 0.66 -4.21 -10.94
N SER A 484 -0.28 -3.40 -11.41
CA SER A 484 -0.01 -2.07 -11.94
C SER A 484 0.06 -0.97 -10.90
N PHE A 485 -0.55 -1.14 -9.72
CA PHE A 485 -0.76 -0.02 -8.78
C PHE A 485 -1.45 1.20 -9.43
N ASN A 486 -2.22 0.99 -10.49
CA ASN A 486 -3.06 1.98 -11.15
C ASN A 486 -4.56 1.74 -10.91
N ALA A 487 -4.92 0.75 -10.11
CA ALA A 487 -6.27 0.50 -9.64
C ALA A 487 -6.68 1.48 -8.53
N PHE A 488 -7.90 2.00 -8.60
CA PHE A 488 -8.50 2.93 -7.65
C PHE A 488 -9.84 2.40 -7.16
N GLU A 489 -10.19 2.73 -5.91
CA GLU A 489 -11.51 2.54 -5.33
C GLU A 489 -12.22 3.89 -5.13
N TYR A 490 -13.54 3.86 -5.16
CA TYR A 490 -14.40 4.99 -4.86
C TYR A 490 -15.40 4.61 -3.79
N THR A 491 -15.43 5.38 -2.69
CA THR A 491 -16.41 5.27 -1.61
C THR A 491 -16.79 6.68 -1.14
N GLY A 492 -17.30 7.51 -2.06
CA GLY A 492 -17.53 8.95 -1.86
C GLY A 492 -16.30 9.83 -2.14
N ALA A 493 -15.11 9.25 -2.15
CA ALA A 493 -13.87 9.85 -2.63
C ALA A 493 -13.02 8.80 -3.34
N TRP A 494 -12.20 9.23 -4.30
CA TRP A 494 -11.25 8.36 -5.00
C TRP A 494 -9.98 8.14 -4.17
N ALA A 495 -9.56 6.89 -4.03
CA ALA A 495 -8.30 6.49 -3.40
C ALA A 495 -7.65 5.35 -4.18
N LEU A 496 -6.35 5.12 -3.98
CA LEU A 496 -5.68 3.92 -4.50
C LEU A 496 -6.43 2.69 -3.97
N TYR A 497 -6.64 1.69 -4.82
CA TYR A 497 -7.33 0.47 -4.43
C TYR A 497 -6.54 -0.24 -3.32
N ARG A 498 -7.23 -0.65 -2.24
CA ARG A 498 -6.57 -1.26 -1.08
C ARG A 498 -5.81 -2.54 -1.40
N ASP A 499 -6.24 -3.26 -2.44
CA ASP A 499 -5.63 -4.50 -2.91
C ASP A 499 -4.79 -4.28 -4.18
N ALA A 500 -4.36 -3.05 -4.47
CA ALA A 500 -3.59 -2.72 -5.68
C ALA A 500 -2.25 -3.47 -5.81
N SER A 501 -1.77 -4.09 -4.74
CA SER A 501 -0.58 -4.96 -4.73
C SER A 501 -0.89 -6.44 -5.01
N SER A 502 -2.16 -6.80 -5.16
CA SER A 502 -2.62 -8.19 -5.34
C SER A 502 -3.75 -8.32 -6.36
N ALA A 503 -4.29 -7.22 -6.87
CA ALA A 503 -5.34 -7.22 -7.87
C ALA A 503 -5.33 -5.98 -8.78
N ASP A 504 -5.62 -6.20 -10.06
CA ASP A 504 -5.93 -5.17 -11.05
C ASP A 504 -7.39 -5.26 -11.51
N ILE A 505 -7.93 -4.14 -12.00
CA ILE A 505 -9.35 -4.03 -12.39
C ILE A 505 -9.50 -4.20 -13.91
N TYR A 506 -10.55 -4.89 -14.36
CA TYR A 506 -10.91 -5.06 -15.78
C TYR A 506 -11.57 -3.81 -16.37
N ILE A 507 -10.80 -2.73 -16.45
CA ILE A 507 -11.16 -1.50 -17.16
C ILE A 507 -10.07 -1.22 -18.21
N ARG A 508 -10.48 -0.97 -19.45
CA ARG A 508 -9.59 -0.80 -20.62
C ARG A 508 -9.94 0.43 -21.44
N LEU A 509 -8.92 1.10 -21.99
CA LEU A 509 -9.10 2.11 -23.03
C LEU A 509 -8.86 1.47 -24.40
N TYR A 510 -9.94 1.21 -25.14
CA TYR A 510 -9.86 0.73 -26.52
C TYR A 510 -9.55 1.88 -27.46
N GLY A 511 -8.66 1.64 -28.43
CA GLY A 511 -8.14 2.69 -29.27
C GLY A 511 -6.84 2.34 -29.95
N SER A 512 -6.06 3.33 -30.34
CA SER A 512 -4.75 3.10 -30.95
C SER A 512 -3.77 4.24 -30.67
N PRO A 513 -2.48 3.94 -30.44
CA PRO A 513 -1.43 4.94 -30.45
C PRO A 513 -1.40 5.66 -31.80
N GLN A 514 -1.27 6.98 -31.76
CA GLN A 514 -1.16 7.83 -32.93
C GLN A 514 0.31 8.25 -33.12
N VAL A 515 1.27 7.36 -32.89
CA VAL A 515 2.70 7.70 -33.02
C VAL A 515 3.08 7.64 -34.49
N SER A 516 3.50 8.77 -35.06
CA SER A 516 3.98 8.77 -36.43
C SER A 516 5.35 8.11 -36.52
N ILE A 517 5.50 7.19 -37.49
CA ILE A 517 6.77 6.50 -37.72
C ILE A 517 7.64 7.42 -38.57
N SER A 518 8.69 7.96 -37.97
CA SER A 518 9.77 8.64 -38.69
C SER A 518 10.85 7.62 -39.07
N GLU A 519 11.47 7.72 -40.24
CA GLU A 519 12.65 6.92 -40.57
C GLU A 519 13.75 7.24 -39.53
N ASN A 520 14.11 6.26 -38.69
CA ASN A 520 15.07 6.39 -37.60
C ASN A 520 16.46 6.78 -38.13
N ARG A 521 16.78 8.08 -38.12
CA ARG A 521 18.17 8.55 -38.15
C ARG A 521 18.35 9.48 -36.96
N GLU A 522 19.03 9.00 -35.92
CA GLU A 522 19.60 9.92 -34.92
C GLU A 522 20.69 10.74 -35.59
N HIS A 523 20.67 12.05 -35.36
CA HIS A 523 21.74 12.94 -35.84
C HIS A 523 21.99 14.00 -34.78
N ASN A 524 23.19 13.98 -34.17
CA ASN A 524 23.67 15.00 -33.23
C ASN A 524 22.67 15.42 -32.14
N ASN A 525 22.33 14.52 -31.21
CA ASN A 525 21.58 14.83 -29.98
C ASN A 525 20.12 15.26 -30.15
N LEU A 526 19.53 15.07 -31.34
CA LEU A 526 18.15 15.43 -31.64
C LEU A 526 17.42 14.27 -32.31
N ARG A 527 16.15 14.08 -31.93
CA ARG A 527 15.26 13.08 -32.53
C ARG A 527 13.87 13.67 -32.75
N ILE A 528 13.41 13.69 -33.99
CA ILE A 528 12.02 14.05 -34.29
C ILE A 528 11.19 12.79 -34.09
N ILE A 529 10.23 12.87 -33.18
CA ILE A 529 9.47 11.72 -32.70
C ILE A 529 8.18 11.57 -33.50
N SER A 530 7.41 12.65 -33.60
CA SER A 530 6.09 12.61 -34.22
C SER A 530 5.68 13.98 -34.72
N LEU A 531 4.85 14.02 -35.76
CA LEU A 531 4.12 15.20 -36.18
C LEU A 531 2.63 14.85 -36.28
N ASN A 532 1.81 15.32 -35.35
CA ASN A 532 0.39 14.95 -35.28
C ASN A 532 -0.48 16.15 -34.97
N LYS A 533 -1.58 16.35 -35.73
CA LYS A 533 -2.57 17.43 -35.52
C LYS A 533 -1.96 18.83 -35.25
N GLY A 534 -0.82 19.13 -35.88
CA GLY A 534 -0.16 20.41 -35.69
C GLY A 534 0.75 20.53 -34.47
N ILE A 535 1.12 19.41 -33.85
CA ILE A 535 2.13 19.35 -32.80
C ILE A 535 3.31 18.53 -33.31
N LEU A 536 4.50 19.13 -33.33
CA LEU A 536 5.76 18.48 -33.59
C LEU A 536 6.42 18.12 -32.25
N LEU A 537 6.77 16.85 -32.10
CA LEU A 537 7.37 16.29 -30.90
C LEU A 537 8.84 15.98 -31.15
N ILE A 538 9.75 16.54 -30.35
CA ILE A 538 11.20 16.42 -30.54
C ILE A 538 11.84 16.04 -29.21
N ASN A 539 12.67 15.00 -29.18
CA ASN A 539 13.55 14.73 -28.05
C ASN A 539 14.92 15.39 -28.29
N SER A 540 15.45 16.07 -27.29
CA SER A 540 16.79 16.65 -27.32
C SER A 540 17.62 16.16 -26.13
N ASN A 541 18.87 15.75 -26.35
CA ASN A 541 19.74 15.31 -25.25
C ASN A 541 20.39 16.48 -24.47
N SER A 542 20.19 17.72 -24.93
CA SER A 542 20.75 18.95 -24.34
C SER A 542 19.84 20.15 -24.58
N ARG A 543 19.99 21.20 -23.78
CA ARG A 543 19.34 22.48 -24.08
C ARG A 543 20.01 23.14 -25.28
N ILE A 544 19.26 23.43 -26.35
CA ILE A 544 19.82 23.95 -27.60
C ILE A 544 18.82 24.81 -28.37
N LEU A 545 19.28 25.94 -28.91
CA LEU A 545 18.51 26.80 -29.82
C LEU A 545 18.63 26.27 -31.25
N LYS A 546 17.50 26.04 -31.93
CA LYS A 546 17.46 25.53 -33.30
C LYS A 546 16.33 26.14 -34.13
N GLU A 547 16.61 26.36 -35.41
CA GLU A 547 15.57 26.64 -36.40
C GLU A 547 14.95 25.33 -36.90
N ILE A 548 13.64 25.21 -36.76
CA ILE A 548 12.86 24.06 -37.21
C ILE A 548 12.07 24.46 -38.43
N LYS A 549 12.30 23.78 -39.56
CA LYS A 549 11.58 23.94 -40.83
C LYS A 549 10.77 22.69 -41.14
N ILE A 550 9.59 22.85 -41.71
CA ILE A 550 8.76 21.73 -42.17
C ILE A 550 8.35 22.00 -43.60
N PHE A 551 8.56 21.02 -44.47
CA PHE A 551 8.20 21.05 -45.88
C PHE A 551 7.14 19.98 -46.17
N ASP A 552 6.18 20.28 -47.04
CA ASP A 552 5.29 19.27 -47.60
C ASP A 552 6.00 18.44 -48.70
N VAL A 553 5.35 17.40 -49.23
CA VAL A 553 5.92 16.52 -50.27
C VAL A 553 6.29 17.23 -51.57
N SER A 554 5.72 18.41 -51.84
CA SER A 554 6.06 19.21 -53.01
C SER A 554 7.33 20.05 -52.79
N GLY A 555 7.90 20.00 -51.57
CA GLY A 555 9.05 20.81 -51.17
C GLY A 555 8.67 22.22 -50.71
N ARG A 556 7.38 22.53 -50.55
CA ARG A 556 6.93 23.84 -50.07
C ARG A 556 7.08 23.93 -48.55
N LEU A 557 7.69 25.00 -48.07
CA LEU A 557 7.82 25.30 -46.64
C LEU A 557 6.43 25.60 -46.04
N VAL A 558 6.02 24.83 -45.04
CA VAL A 558 4.74 24.97 -44.33
C VAL A 558 4.88 25.52 -42.92
N PHE A 559 6.08 25.44 -42.32
CA PHE A 559 6.37 25.99 -41.00
C PHE A 559 7.87 26.30 -40.87
N SER A 560 8.21 27.42 -40.22
CA SER A 560 9.57 27.73 -39.79
C SER A 560 9.55 28.51 -38.48
N LYS A 561 10.30 28.06 -37.48
CA LYS A 561 10.43 28.80 -36.22
C LYS A 561 11.73 28.45 -35.51
N GLU A 562 12.34 29.45 -34.89
CA GLU A 562 13.45 29.25 -33.96
C GLU A 562 12.92 28.89 -32.57
N VAL A 563 13.44 27.81 -31.99
CA VAL A 563 12.94 27.21 -30.75
C VAL A 563 14.11 26.86 -29.85
N ASN A 564 14.03 27.26 -28.58
CA ASN A 564 14.89 26.73 -27.53
C ASN A 564 14.35 25.37 -27.11
N LEU A 565 15.03 24.30 -27.50
CA LEU A 565 14.71 22.94 -27.08
C LEU A 565 15.35 22.70 -25.71
N GLU A 566 14.57 22.25 -24.74
CA GLU A 566 15.04 21.78 -23.45
C GLU A 566 15.57 20.34 -23.54
N LYS A 567 16.37 19.90 -22.57
CA LYS A 567 16.78 18.50 -22.48
C LYS A 567 15.55 17.62 -22.17
N GLY A 568 15.31 16.60 -22.99
CA GLY A 568 14.14 15.73 -22.94
C GLY A 568 13.13 16.05 -24.03
N LEU A 569 11.86 15.74 -23.76
CA LEU A 569 10.77 15.89 -24.71
C LEU A 569 10.35 17.36 -24.86
N ASN A 570 10.25 17.81 -26.10
CA ASN A 570 9.80 19.15 -26.48
C ASN A 570 8.54 19.07 -27.33
N TYR A 571 7.59 19.94 -27.02
CA TYR A 571 6.30 20.04 -27.70
C TYR A 571 6.25 21.37 -28.45
N LEU A 572 6.18 21.31 -29.77
CA LEU A 572 6.09 22.50 -30.60
C LEU A 572 4.75 22.54 -31.33
N GLU A 573 3.93 23.53 -30.97
CA GLU A 573 2.74 23.84 -31.75
C GLU A 573 3.13 24.52 -33.07
N ILE A 574 2.73 23.90 -34.18
CA ILE A 574 3.03 24.35 -35.54
C ILE A 574 1.77 24.77 -36.32
N GLY A 575 0.58 24.66 -35.70
CA GLY A 575 -0.71 24.96 -36.33
C GLY A 575 -1.28 23.81 -37.15
N LYS A 576 -2.51 23.96 -37.66
CA LYS A 576 -3.22 22.91 -38.41
C LYS A 576 -2.43 22.49 -39.66
N ILE A 577 -2.12 21.21 -39.78
CA ILE A 577 -1.55 20.61 -41.00
C ILE A 577 -2.44 19.47 -41.47
N ASN A 578 -2.46 19.22 -42.78
CA ASN A 578 -3.22 18.12 -43.37
C ASN A 578 -2.49 16.79 -43.17
N LYS A 579 -3.24 15.68 -43.12
CA LYS A 579 -2.65 14.33 -43.17
C LYS A 579 -1.81 14.19 -44.43
N GLY A 580 -0.58 13.70 -44.29
CA GLY A 580 0.35 13.63 -45.42
C GLY A 580 1.79 13.36 -45.00
N VAL A 581 2.68 13.30 -45.97
CA VAL A 581 4.12 13.15 -45.73
C VAL A 581 4.76 14.54 -45.68
N TYR A 582 5.62 14.75 -44.69
CA TYR A 582 6.36 15.99 -44.50
C TYR A 582 7.85 15.70 -44.33
N ILE A 583 8.67 16.69 -44.63
CA ILE A 583 10.11 16.68 -44.34
C ILE A 583 10.35 17.75 -43.29
N VAL A 584 10.74 17.33 -42.09
CA VAL A 584 11.15 18.23 -41.02
C VAL A 584 12.66 18.38 -41.10
N LYS A 585 13.14 19.62 -41.12
CA LYS A 585 14.54 19.98 -41.26
C LYS A 585 14.99 20.82 -40.07
N ILE A 586 16.10 20.43 -39.47
CA ILE A 586 16.78 21.13 -38.37
C ILE A 586 18.25 21.22 -38.77
N ASP A 587 18.73 22.41 -39.11
CA ASP A 587 20.06 22.61 -39.73
C ASP A 587 20.31 21.71 -40.96
N LYS A 588 21.33 20.84 -40.88
CA LYS A 588 21.70 19.85 -41.91
C LYS A 588 20.91 18.54 -41.79
N PHE A 589 20.16 18.35 -40.69
CA PHE A 589 19.35 17.18 -40.47
C PHE A 589 17.99 17.34 -41.15
N SER A 590 17.54 16.33 -41.87
CA SER A 590 16.21 16.27 -42.48
C SER A 590 15.62 14.89 -42.26
N GLN A 591 14.37 14.83 -41.82
CA GLN A 591 13.66 13.60 -41.54
C GLN A 591 12.28 13.61 -42.20
N LYS A 592 12.00 12.54 -42.92
CA LYS A 592 10.66 12.28 -43.45
C LYS A 592 9.76 11.79 -42.32
N ILE A 593 8.59 12.40 -42.20
CA ILE A 593 7.59 12.07 -41.18
C ILE A 593 6.21 11.98 -41.82
N ILE A 594 5.41 11.02 -41.39
CA ILE A 594 4.01 10.91 -41.81
C ILE A 594 3.19 11.64 -40.77
N ALA A 595 2.53 12.72 -41.14
CA ALA A 595 1.58 13.38 -40.24
C ALA A 595 0.21 12.74 -40.33
N ASN A 596 -0.36 12.45 -39.15
CA ASN A 596 -1.71 11.90 -38.99
C ASN A 596 -2.73 12.94 -38.54
#